data_AF-A0A8T5KMK7-F1
#
_entry.id   AF-A0A8T5KMK7-F1
#
_cell.length_a   1.000
_cell.length_b   1.000
_cell.length_c   1.000
_cell.angle_alpha   90.00
_cell.angle_beta   90.00
_cell.angle_gamma   90.00
#
_symmetry.space_group_name_H-M   'P 1'
#
loop_
_entity.id
_entity.type
_entity.pdbx_description
1 polymer ?
#
loop_
_entity_poly.entity_id
_entity_poly.type
_entity_poly.pdbx_seq_one_letter_code
_entity_poly.pdbx_strand_id
1 'polypeptide(L)'
;EYGGADPDNRHMYRNMTTWSQFEQSLFDNISQIGQLRAESIALKQGSYSTRYASPDVLIYDMSHAEQNMSIILNRGQSLTHQDFDSGDLIRFGEATLSSTGINIPSNSVTIIELDANPTMPPREPDSHCLIVNNFTMNATYFITLDLTNTCNKDLQYPGVNSSVDNNLVTGLPDYTEWFYMIFPETSYNMSWQLAVNEIIPNGTLINLLFNAIILNCGPEGDWHDCPTSTLEHTFTVIWPSNETNTTNSPVEPQQILGCTDNSALNYQNDATEDDGSCSYPIDNQDNNTDSQVNNSNNDSVIQDNTNTTQPSNQTDLLVKDCPMCCGETIQIPINDFCPVPDCQPCGEQSVDAKSTAGEFVRSALAVAVFVGLIMLFFVSRKK
;
A
#
# COMPACT_ATOMS: atom_id res chain seq x y z
N GLU A 1 -22.68 0.45 -18.29
CA GLU A 1 -23.18 -0.84 -17.81
C GLU A 1 -22.84 -1.11 -16.34
N TYR A 2 -21.95 -0.33 -15.72
CA TYR A 2 -21.61 -0.46 -14.30
C TYR A 2 -21.57 0.94 -13.70
N GLY A 3 -22.17 1.10 -12.52
CA GLY A 3 -22.47 2.41 -11.92
C GLY A 3 -23.82 2.48 -11.21
N GLY A 4 -24.34 1.34 -10.76
CA GLY A 4 -25.54 1.25 -9.93
C GLY A 4 -25.26 1.48 -8.44
N ALA A 5 -26.23 1.12 -7.59
CA ALA A 5 -26.04 1.05 -6.14
C ALA A 5 -25.13 -0.13 -5.77
N ASP A 6 -24.71 -0.21 -4.50
CA ASP A 6 -23.98 -1.38 -3.99
C ASP A 6 -24.77 -2.67 -4.29
N PRO A 7 -24.18 -3.70 -4.92
CA PRO A 7 -22.75 -3.91 -5.20
C PRO A 7 -22.24 -3.52 -6.60
N ASP A 8 -23.09 -2.98 -7.46
CA ASP A 8 -22.77 -2.72 -8.87
C ASP A 8 -21.70 -1.64 -9.09
N ASN A 9 -21.41 -0.81 -8.08
CA ASN A 9 -20.33 0.19 -8.08
C ASN A 9 -19.00 -0.34 -7.51
N ARG A 10 -18.94 -1.61 -7.10
CA ARG A 10 -17.74 -2.28 -6.55
C ARG A 10 -17.30 -3.46 -7.44
N HIS A 11 -17.35 -3.26 -8.75
CA HIS A 11 -16.88 -4.28 -9.67
C HIS A 11 -15.35 -4.39 -9.63
N MET A 12 -14.85 -5.57 -10.01
CA MET A 12 -13.42 -5.75 -10.19
C MET A 12 -12.87 -4.75 -11.21
N TYR A 13 -11.69 -4.21 -10.92
CA TYR A 13 -11.02 -3.27 -11.81
C TYR A 13 -10.72 -3.96 -13.13
N ARG A 14 -11.13 -3.33 -14.23
CA ARG A 14 -10.74 -3.73 -15.58
C ARG A 14 -9.43 -3.05 -15.91
N ASN A 15 -8.54 -3.79 -16.54
CA ASN A 15 -7.18 -3.40 -16.89
C ASN A 15 -7.07 -3.02 -18.37
N MET A 16 -5.93 -2.45 -18.76
CA MET A 16 -5.72 -1.86 -20.08
C MET A 16 -5.99 -2.79 -21.27
N THR A 17 -5.68 -4.09 -21.19
CA THR A 17 -5.92 -4.98 -22.36
C THR A 17 -7.41 -5.29 -22.56
N THR A 18 -8.24 -5.09 -21.53
CA THR A 18 -9.68 -5.25 -21.63
C THR A 18 -10.38 -3.94 -21.95
N TRP A 19 -9.69 -2.80 -21.89
CA TRP A 19 -10.29 -1.50 -22.15
C TRP A 19 -10.65 -1.33 -23.62
N SER A 20 -11.80 -0.72 -23.85
CA SER A 20 -12.15 -0.13 -25.13
C SER A 20 -11.29 1.11 -25.39
N GLN A 21 -11.24 1.54 -26.65
CA GLN A 21 -10.56 2.78 -27.04
C GLN A 21 -11.06 4.02 -26.26
N PHE A 22 -12.36 4.04 -25.91
CA PHE A 22 -12.93 5.12 -25.10
C PHE A 22 -12.43 5.12 -23.66
N GLU A 23 -12.29 3.94 -23.05
CA GLU A 23 -11.76 3.80 -21.69
C GLU A 23 -10.28 4.20 -21.63
N GLN A 24 -9.50 3.82 -22.65
CA GLN A 24 -8.11 4.25 -22.78
C GLN A 24 -8.00 5.76 -22.95
N SER A 25 -8.75 6.36 -23.88
CA SER A 25 -8.77 7.82 -24.07
C SER A 25 -9.22 8.57 -22.81
N LEU A 26 -10.19 8.03 -22.06
CA LEU A 26 -10.62 8.60 -20.79
C LEU A 26 -9.48 8.58 -19.77
N PHE A 27 -8.77 7.45 -19.67
CA PHE A 27 -7.62 7.31 -18.80
C PHE A 27 -6.52 8.34 -19.13
N ASP A 28 -6.21 8.52 -20.42
CA ASP A 28 -5.19 9.46 -20.89
C ASP A 28 -5.56 10.91 -20.54
N ASN A 29 -6.82 11.29 -20.74
CA ASN A 29 -7.32 12.62 -20.38
C ASN A 29 -7.23 12.89 -18.88
N ILE A 30 -7.61 11.91 -18.04
CA ILE A 30 -7.52 12.04 -16.58
C ILE A 30 -6.07 12.21 -16.14
N SER A 31 -5.16 11.42 -16.73
CA SER A 31 -3.73 11.46 -16.41
C SER A 31 -3.11 12.82 -16.76
N GLN A 32 -3.40 13.35 -17.95
CA GLN A 32 -2.95 14.68 -18.37
C GLN A 32 -3.44 15.80 -17.44
N ILE A 33 -4.73 15.78 -17.06
CA ILE A 33 -5.28 16.77 -16.11
C ILE A 33 -4.62 16.63 -14.74
N GLY A 34 -4.34 15.39 -14.30
CA GLY A 34 -3.61 15.10 -13.07
C GLY A 34 -2.22 15.74 -13.05
N GLN A 35 -1.42 15.53 -14.09
CA GLN A 35 -0.08 16.12 -14.25
C GLN A 35 -0.15 17.65 -14.32
N LEU A 36 -1.05 18.20 -15.13
CA LEU A 36 -1.22 19.65 -15.25
C LEU A 36 -1.55 20.27 -13.89
N ARG A 37 -2.39 19.61 -13.10
CA ARG A 37 -2.65 20.00 -11.73
C ARG A 37 -1.41 19.86 -10.84
N ALA A 38 -0.62 18.79 -10.98
CA ALA A 38 0.59 18.59 -10.18
C ALA A 38 1.65 19.68 -10.43
N GLU A 39 1.77 20.17 -11.66
CA GLU A 39 2.76 21.19 -12.06
C GLU A 39 2.27 22.62 -11.82
N SER A 40 0.98 22.88 -11.93
CA SER A 40 0.42 24.23 -11.79
C SER A 40 0.19 24.63 -10.33
N ILE A 41 0.88 25.66 -9.84
CA ILE A 41 0.62 26.23 -8.50
C ILE A 41 -0.78 26.85 -8.40
N ALA A 42 -1.26 27.44 -9.49
CA ALA A 42 -2.60 27.98 -9.60
C ALA A 42 -3.69 26.91 -9.49
N LEU A 43 -3.57 25.76 -10.17
CA LEU A 43 -4.55 24.68 -10.03
C LEU A 43 -4.48 23.97 -8.67
N LYS A 44 -3.31 24.00 -8.00
CA LYS A 44 -3.14 23.42 -6.66
C LYS A 44 -3.75 24.29 -5.56
N GLN A 45 -3.47 25.59 -5.59
CA GLN A 45 -3.65 26.51 -4.45
C GLN A 45 -4.24 27.88 -4.85
N GLY A 46 -4.58 28.08 -6.11
CA GLY A 46 -5.12 29.35 -6.61
C GLY A 46 -6.48 29.69 -6.01
N SER A 47 -6.74 30.99 -5.91
CA SER A 47 -8.05 31.52 -5.54
C SER A 47 -9.01 31.38 -6.72
N TYR A 48 -10.18 30.78 -6.46
CA TYR A 48 -11.24 30.62 -7.45
C TYR A 48 -11.97 31.94 -7.72
N SER A 49 -12.24 32.25 -8.99
CA SER A 49 -13.18 33.31 -9.38
C SER A 49 -13.95 32.94 -10.65
N THR A 50 -15.22 33.33 -10.75
CA THR A 50 -16.02 33.07 -11.95
C THR A 50 -15.79 34.19 -12.97
N ARG A 51 -15.33 33.83 -14.17
CA ARG A 51 -15.13 34.76 -15.30
C ARG A 51 -16.41 34.91 -16.13
N TYR A 52 -17.04 33.79 -16.48
CA TYR A 52 -18.27 33.77 -17.29
C TYR A 52 -19.14 32.58 -16.89
N ALA A 53 -20.45 32.79 -16.84
CA ALA A 53 -21.41 31.72 -16.59
C ALA A 53 -22.67 31.91 -17.43
N SER A 54 -23.05 30.85 -18.14
CA SER A 54 -24.30 30.73 -18.88
C SER A 54 -24.89 29.33 -18.63
N PRO A 55 -26.09 29.02 -19.15
CA PRO A 55 -26.68 27.70 -18.97
C PRO A 55 -25.79 26.54 -19.44
N ASP A 56 -24.97 26.74 -20.48
CA ASP A 56 -24.18 25.66 -21.09
C ASP A 56 -22.68 25.87 -21.01
N VAL A 57 -22.23 27.01 -20.49
CA VAL A 57 -20.82 27.39 -20.44
C VAL A 57 -20.46 27.94 -19.08
N LEU A 58 -19.40 27.42 -18.48
CA LEU A 58 -18.79 27.97 -17.27
C LEU A 58 -17.31 28.23 -17.56
N ILE A 59 -16.87 29.45 -17.28
CA ILE A 59 -15.47 29.86 -17.31
C ILE A 59 -15.11 30.38 -15.94
N TYR A 60 -14.10 29.80 -15.32
CA TYR A 60 -13.60 30.23 -14.02
C TYR A 60 -12.08 30.25 -14.00
N ASP A 61 -11.54 31.18 -13.23
CA ASP A 61 -10.11 31.38 -13.07
C ASP A 61 -9.66 30.80 -11.72
N MET A 62 -8.47 30.22 -11.72
CA MET A 62 -7.70 29.83 -10.56
C MET A 62 -6.45 30.71 -10.56
N SER A 63 -6.42 31.71 -9.66
CA SER A 63 -5.37 32.73 -9.66
C SER A 63 -4.40 32.56 -8.49
N HIS A 64 -3.11 32.57 -8.78
CA HIS A 64 -2.02 32.61 -7.80
C HIS A 64 -1.06 33.75 -8.16
N ALA A 65 -0.19 34.17 -7.22
CA ALA A 65 0.73 35.29 -7.45
C ALA A 65 1.71 35.06 -8.62
N GLU A 66 1.99 33.79 -8.94
CA GLU A 66 2.99 33.38 -9.95
C GLU A 66 2.36 32.83 -11.23
N GLN A 67 1.07 32.48 -11.21
CA GLN A 67 0.42 31.80 -12.33
C GLN A 67 -1.08 32.05 -12.29
N ASN A 68 -1.70 32.17 -13.46
CA ASN A 68 -3.14 32.34 -13.60
C ASN A 68 -3.69 31.35 -14.62
N MET A 69 -4.67 30.55 -14.21
CA MET A 69 -5.24 29.47 -15.04
C MET A 69 -6.73 29.73 -15.23
N SER A 70 -7.24 29.55 -16.44
CA SER A 70 -8.67 29.62 -16.75
C SER A 70 -9.17 28.25 -17.21
N ILE A 71 -10.30 27.81 -16.66
CA ILE A 71 -10.95 26.56 -16.98
C ILE A 71 -12.28 26.87 -17.66
N ILE A 72 -12.49 26.30 -18.85
CA ILE A 72 -13.71 26.41 -19.64
C ILE A 72 -14.39 25.05 -19.67
N LEU A 73 -15.64 25.01 -19.25
CA LEU A 73 -16.53 23.86 -19.36
C LEU A 73 -17.66 24.24 -20.32
N ASN A 74 -17.74 23.58 -21.47
CA ASN A 74 -18.80 23.79 -22.46
C ASN A 74 -19.58 22.50 -22.68
N ARG A 75 -20.81 22.42 -22.17
CA ARG A 75 -21.74 21.31 -22.44
C ARG A 75 -22.72 21.58 -23.59
N GLY A 76 -22.56 22.73 -24.26
CA GLY A 76 -23.45 23.22 -25.31
C GLY A 76 -22.86 23.08 -26.71
N GLN A 77 -23.31 23.96 -27.60
CA GLN A 77 -22.77 24.09 -28.96
C GLN A 77 -21.41 24.78 -28.96
N SER A 78 -20.67 24.68 -30.07
CA SER A 78 -19.43 25.44 -30.23
C SER A 78 -19.70 26.95 -30.23
N LEU A 79 -18.77 27.71 -29.67
CA LEU A 79 -18.89 29.16 -29.56
C LEU A 79 -17.52 29.85 -29.58
N THR A 80 -17.52 31.14 -29.86
CA THR A 80 -16.33 31.99 -29.75
C THR A 80 -16.47 32.92 -28.54
N HIS A 81 -15.44 33.00 -27.70
CA HIS A 81 -15.40 33.89 -26.53
C HIS A 81 -14.22 34.86 -26.64
N GLN A 82 -14.46 36.15 -26.40
CA GLN A 82 -13.52 37.22 -26.75
C GLN A 82 -12.46 37.51 -25.68
N ASP A 83 -12.65 37.03 -24.45
CA ASP A 83 -11.81 37.39 -23.29
C ASP A 83 -10.52 36.54 -23.18
N PHE A 84 -9.98 36.12 -24.33
CA PHE A 84 -8.72 35.37 -24.47
C PHE A 84 -7.94 35.90 -25.68
N ASP A 85 -6.64 36.02 -25.54
CA ASP A 85 -5.78 36.62 -26.57
C ASP A 85 -4.58 35.74 -26.95
N SER A 86 -3.67 36.30 -27.78
CA SER A 86 -2.51 35.55 -28.29
C SER A 86 -1.42 35.28 -27.26
N GLY A 87 -1.45 35.94 -26.10
CA GLY A 87 -0.56 35.68 -24.96
C GLY A 87 -0.99 34.48 -24.12
N ASP A 88 -2.24 34.02 -24.28
CA ASP A 88 -2.74 32.84 -23.61
C ASP A 88 -2.26 31.56 -24.29
N LEU A 89 -2.08 30.49 -23.50
CA LEU A 89 -1.66 29.19 -24.04
C LEU A 89 -2.55 28.07 -23.50
N ILE A 90 -3.14 27.32 -24.43
CA ILE A 90 -4.01 26.18 -24.15
C ILE A 90 -3.16 25.02 -23.65
N ARG A 91 -3.43 24.56 -22.42
CA ARG A 91 -2.72 23.44 -21.76
C ARG A 91 -3.46 22.11 -21.92
N PHE A 92 -4.77 22.15 -22.11
CA PHE A 92 -5.59 20.96 -22.28
C PHE A 92 -6.82 21.27 -23.11
N GLY A 93 -7.22 20.33 -23.96
CA GLY A 93 -8.41 20.39 -24.80
C GLY A 93 -8.16 20.92 -26.21
N GLU A 94 -9.19 20.82 -27.04
CA GLU A 94 -9.14 21.03 -28.50
C GLU A 94 -9.57 22.45 -28.93
N ALA A 95 -9.61 23.41 -28.00
CA ALA A 95 -9.94 24.78 -28.36
C ALA A 95 -8.84 25.41 -29.21
N THR A 96 -9.19 26.46 -29.95
CA THR A 96 -8.22 27.18 -30.78
C THR A 96 -8.31 28.67 -30.55
N LEU A 97 -7.17 29.33 -30.37
CA LEU A 97 -7.10 30.78 -30.28
C LEU A 97 -7.13 31.39 -31.68
N SER A 98 -7.83 32.51 -31.81
CA SER A 98 -7.98 33.29 -33.04
C SER A 98 -7.89 34.78 -32.73
N SER A 99 -7.80 35.62 -33.77
CA SER A 99 -7.81 37.08 -33.58
C SER A 99 -9.11 37.64 -32.99
N THR A 100 -10.17 36.84 -32.98
CA THR A 100 -11.50 37.19 -32.42
C THR A 100 -11.76 36.59 -31.04
N GLY A 101 -10.75 35.97 -30.42
CA GLY A 101 -10.85 35.24 -29.16
C GLY A 101 -10.66 33.74 -29.33
N ILE A 102 -11.15 32.96 -28.37
CA ILE A 102 -11.05 31.51 -28.36
C ILE A 102 -12.28 30.84 -28.98
N ASN A 103 -12.06 29.87 -29.88
CA ASN A 103 -13.09 28.98 -30.40
C ASN A 103 -13.15 27.73 -29.53
N ILE A 104 -14.26 27.57 -28.79
CA ILE A 104 -14.50 26.51 -27.84
C ILE A 104 -15.40 25.45 -28.51
N PRO A 105 -14.95 24.19 -28.67
CA PRO A 105 -15.77 23.13 -29.25
C PRO A 105 -17.00 22.80 -28.40
N SER A 106 -18.03 22.19 -29.01
CA SER A 106 -19.18 21.66 -28.27
C SER A 106 -18.76 20.51 -27.35
N ASN A 107 -19.46 20.33 -26.22
CA ASN A 107 -19.23 19.24 -25.26
C ASN A 107 -17.75 19.05 -24.87
N SER A 108 -17.06 20.15 -24.58
CA SER A 108 -15.61 20.18 -24.37
C SER A 108 -15.21 20.75 -23.02
N VAL A 109 -13.98 20.43 -22.62
CA VAL A 109 -13.26 21.04 -21.50
C VAL A 109 -11.98 21.65 -22.07
N THR A 110 -11.64 22.84 -21.62
CA THR A 110 -10.38 23.51 -22.00
C THR A 110 -9.74 24.12 -20.77
N ILE A 111 -8.43 23.94 -20.63
CA ILE A 111 -7.64 24.58 -19.57
C ILE A 111 -6.58 25.45 -20.23
N ILE A 112 -6.51 26.70 -19.80
CA ILE A 112 -5.71 27.76 -20.40
C ILE A 112 -4.83 28.37 -19.32
N GLU A 113 -3.56 28.60 -19.63
CA GLU A 113 -2.70 29.47 -18.84
C GLU A 113 -2.73 30.86 -19.43
N LEU A 114 -3.10 31.83 -18.61
CA LEU A 114 -3.28 33.22 -19.03
C LEU A 114 -1.94 33.96 -19.02
N ASP A 115 -1.70 34.77 -20.06
CA ASP A 115 -0.45 35.54 -20.23
C ASP A 115 0.82 34.68 -20.06
N ALA A 116 0.77 33.45 -20.58
CA ALA A 116 1.84 32.49 -20.38
C ALA A 116 3.13 32.98 -21.04
N ASN A 117 4.22 33.04 -20.28
CA ASN A 117 5.54 33.14 -20.89
C ASN A 117 5.78 31.84 -21.70
N PRO A 118 6.01 31.91 -23.03
CA PRO A 118 5.97 30.74 -23.92
C PRO A 118 7.08 29.71 -23.68
N THR A 119 8.00 29.96 -22.73
CA THR A 119 8.84 28.90 -22.21
C THR A 119 8.00 28.00 -21.31
N MET A 120 7.26 27.08 -21.94
CA MET A 120 7.00 25.80 -21.27
C MET A 120 8.34 25.36 -20.68
N PRO A 121 8.42 25.02 -19.38
CA PRO A 121 9.64 24.39 -18.88
C PRO A 121 9.95 23.23 -19.83
N PRO A 122 11.20 23.11 -20.33
CA PRO A 122 11.56 22.01 -21.22
C PRO A 122 11.09 20.73 -20.56
N ARG A 123 10.35 19.90 -21.31
CA ARG A 123 9.87 18.62 -20.80
C ARG A 123 11.10 17.89 -20.29
N GLU A 124 11.20 17.80 -18.97
CA GLU A 124 12.37 17.19 -18.38
C GLU A 124 12.36 15.70 -18.73
N PRO A 125 13.54 15.08 -18.93
CA PRO A 125 13.64 13.63 -19.00
C PRO A 125 13.24 13.06 -17.64
N ASP A 126 11.95 12.83 -17.48
CA ASP A 126 11.30 12.71 -16.18
C ASP A 126 11.23 11.28 -15.69
N SER A 127 11.45 10.30 -16.56
CA SER A 127 11.23 8.89 -16.25
C SER A 127 12.47 8.01 -16.29
N HIS A 128 13.59 8.49 -16.85
CA HIS A 128 14.83 7.72 -16.98
C HIS A 128 15.43 7.25 -15.65
N CYS A 129 14.99 7.88 -14.55
CA CYS A 129 15.36 7.57 -13.18
C CYS A 129 14.52 6.44 -12.55
N LEU A 130 13.45 5.98 -13.22
CA LEU A 130 12.69 4.83 -12.77
C LEU A 130 13.48 3.56 -13.09
N ILE A 131 13.83 2.82 -12.06
CA ILE A 131 14.64 1.61 -12.20
C ILE A 131 13.96 0.39 -11.56
N VAL A 132 14.13 -0.76 -12.21
CA VAL A 132 13.85 -2.07 -11.63
C VAL A 132 15.15 -2.65 -11.08
N ASN A 133 15.18 -3.01 -9.80
CA ASN A 133 16.38 -3.52 -9.14
C ASN A 133 16.03 -4.50 -8.00
N ASN A 134 17.06 -4.98 -7.31
CA ASN A 134 16.92 -5.83 -6.12
C ASN A 134 16.07 -7.09 -6.32
N PHE A 135 16.23 -7.76 -7.47
CA PHE A 135 15.52 -8.99 -7.76
C PHE A 135 15.95 -10.11 -6.81
N THR A 136 14.99 -10.80 -6.23
CA THR A 136 15.21 -12.04 -5.48
C THR A 136 14.21 -13.12 -5.90
N MET A 137 14.64 -14.37 -5.79
CA MET A 137 13.82 -15.54 -6.08
C MET A 137 14.16 -16.63 -5.08
N ASN A 138 13.14 -17.21 -4.46
CA ASN A 138 13.33 -18.31 -3.52
C ASN A 138 13.12 -19.69 -4.19
N ALA A 139 13.32 -20.76 -3.42
CA ALA A 139 13.16 -22.14 -3.91
C ALA A 139 11.71 -22.52 -4.25
N THR A 140 10.71 -21.76 -3.77
CA THR A 140 9.29 -21.98 -4.11
C THR A 140 8.84 -21.11 -5.28
N TYR A 141 9.76 -20.51 -6.04
CA TYR A 141 9.47 -19.61 -7.16
C TYR A 141 8.69 -18.34 -6.77
N PHE A 142 8.78 -17.93 -5.51
CA PHE A 142 8.34 -16.60 -5.07
C PHE A 142 9.41 -15.60 -5.45
N ILE A 143 9.03 -14.59 -6.23
CA ILE A 143 9.92 -13.57 -6.74
C ILE A 143 9.59 -12.22 -6.12
N THR A 144 10.61 -11.40 -5.89
CA THR A 144 10.46 -9.99 -5.51
C THR A 144 11.39 -9.13 -6.34
N LEU A 145 11.01 -7.89 -6.60
CA LEU A 145 11.91 -6.84 -7.08
C LEU A 145 11.48 -5.51 -6.49
N ASP A 146 12.36 -4.52 -6.57
CA ASP A 146 12.04 -3.15 -6.21
C ASP A 146 11.88 -2.30 -7.48
N LEU A 147 10.77 -1.57 -7.55
CA LEU A 147 10.58 -0.47 -8.48
C LEU A 147 10.95 0.82 -7.77
N THR A 148 12.07 1.42 -8.16
CA THR A 148 12.67 2.55 -7.46
C THR A 148 12.59 3.81 -8.31
N ASN A 149 12.00 4.86 -7.76
CA ASN A 149 12.11 6.21 -8.30
C ASN A 149 13.37 6.87 -7.75
N THR A 150 14.38 7.07 -8.61
CA THR A 150 15.60 7.80 -8.23
C THR A 150 15.55 9.29 -8.56
N CYS A 151 14.44 9.79 -9.12
CA CYS A 151 14.25 11.22 -9.32
C CYS A 151 13.99 11.93 -7.99
N ASN A 152 14.33 13.21 -7.97
CA ASN A 152 13.98 14.17 -6.92
C ASN A 152 12.56 14.74 -7.07
N LYS A 153 11.70 14.07 -7.86
CA LYS A 153 10.30 14.43 -8.13
C LYS A 153 9.43 13.18 -8.18
N ASP A 154 8.13 13.37 -7.97
CA ASP A 154 7.14 12.31 -8.09
C ASP A 154 7.09 11.77 -9.52
N LEU A 155 7.03 10.45 -9.66
CA LEU A 155 6.72 9.80 -10.94
C LEU A 155 5.28 9.34 -10.93
N GLN A 156 4.53 9.75 -11.94
CA GLN A 156 3.13 9.38 -12.09
C GLN A 156 3.01 8.17 -13.00
N TYR A 157 2.11 7.27 -12.62
CA TYR A 157 1.86 6.03 -13.36
C TYR A 157 3.10 5.18 -13.69
N PRO A 158 4.08 5.01 -12.77
CA PRO A 158 5.19 4.09 -13.01
C PRO A 158 4.72 2.65 -12.82
N GLY A 159 5.36 1.72 -13.51
CA GLY A 159 5.03 0.30 -13.42
C GLY A 159 6.15 -0.61 -13.92
N VAL A 160 5.87 -1.91 -13.86
CA VAL A 160 6.75 -2.97 -14.37
C VAL A 160 5.99 -3.86 -15.33
N ASN A 161 6.50 -3.94 -16.56
CA ASN A 161 6.04 -4.89 -17.55
C ASN A 161 6.88 -6.18 -17.41
N SER A 162 6.26 -7.22 -16.87
CA SER A 162 6.88 -8.53 -16.63
C SER A 162 6.51 -9.53 -17.71
N SER A 163 7.47 -10.33 -18.18
CA SER A 163 7.24 -11.41 -19.14
C SER A 163 8.13 -12.62 -18.87
N VAL A 164 7.70 -13.77 -19.37
CA VAL A 164 8.43 -15.04 -19.28
C VAL A 164 8.49 -15.69 -20.67
N ASP A 165 9.62 -16.29 -21.01
CA ASP A 165 9.87 -16.90 -22.32
C ASP A 165 9.22 -18.28 -22.51
N ASN A 166 8.63 -18.84 -21.45
CA ASN A 166 8.01 -20.16 -21.44
C ASN A 166 6.55 -20.08 -20.97
N ASN A 167 5.63 -20.47 -21.85
CA ASN A 167 4.19 -20.43 -21.60
C ASN A 167 3.68 -21.45 -20.56
N LEU A 168 4.52 -22.40 -20.14
CA LEU A 168 4.22 -23.35 -19.06
C LEU A 168 4.65 -22.80 -17.69
N VAL A 169 5.20 -21.59 -17.63
CA VAL A 169 5.43 -20.83 -16.40
C VAL A 169 4.40 -19.72 -16.34
N THR A 170 3.59 -19.70 -15.28
CA THR A 170 2.53 -18.71 -15.06
C THR A 170 2.74 -18.00 -13.72
N GLY A 171 1.89 -17.05 -13.37
CA GLY A 171 1.96 -16.32 -12.08
C GLY A 171 2.56 -14.92 -12.19
N LEU A 172 3.12 -14.57 -13.34
CA LEU A 172 3.20 -13.16 -13.75
C LEU A 172 1.83 -12.74 -14.28
N PRO A 173 1.28 -11.58 -13.86
CA PRO A 173 0.06 -11.06 -14.44
C PRO A 173 0.28 -10.81 -15.95
N ASP A 174 -0.75 -11.08 -16.76
CA ASP A 174 -0.76 -10.74 -18.21
C ASP A 174 -0.71 -9.21 -18.46
N TYR A 175 -0.48 -8.41 -17.43
CA TYR A 175 -0.60 -6.97 -17.37
C TYR A 175 0.56 -6.37 -16.60
N THR A 176 0.96 -5.17 -17.02
CA THR A 176 1.84 -4.30 -16.24
C THR A 176 1.19 -3.98 -14.89
N GLU A 177 1.95 -4.14 -13.81
CA GLU A 177 1.57 -3.60 -12.51
C GLU A 177 2.02 -2.15 -12.41
N TRP A 178 1.08 -1.25 -12.08
CA TRP A 178 1.31 0.19 -12.03
C TRP A 178 0.97 0.76 -10.65
N PHE A 179 1.68 1.81 -10.29
CA PHE A 179 1.35 2.68 -9.16
C PHE A 179 0.74 3.97 -9.69
N TYR A 180 -0.18 4.56 -8.93
CA TYR A 180 -0.66 5.92 -9.27
C TYR A 180 0.51 6.92 -9.27
N MET A 181 1.38 6.79 -8.28
CA MET A 181 2.52 7.66 -8.09
C MET A 181 3.59 6.96 -7.23
N ILE A 182 4.86 7.22 -7.51
CA ILE A 182 5.99 6.89 -6.64
C ILE A 182 6.67 8.20 -6.24
N PHE A 183 6.78 8.42 -4.94
CA PHE A 183 7.42 9.61 -4.36
C PHE A 183 8.91 9.71 -4.74
N PRO A 184 9.52 10.90 -4.65
CA PRO A 184 10.93 11.08 -4.94
C PRO A 184 11.80 10.18 -4.07
N GLU A 185 12.83 9.57 -4.66
CA GLU A 185 13.84 8.80 -3.93
C GLU A 185 13.26 7.65 -3.09
N THR A 186 12.15 7.05 -3.54
CA THR A 186 11.50 5.92 -2.86
C THR A 186 11.49 4.65 -3.70
N SER A 187 11.45 3.51 -3.01
CA SER A 187 11.37 2.17 -3.59
C SER A 187 10.09 1.48 -3.16
N TYR A 188 9.39 0.87 -4.12
CA TYR A 188 8.22 0.05 -3.88
C TYR A 188 8.54 -1.40 -4.21
N ASN A 189 8.29 -2.29 -3.25
CA ASN A 189 8.51 -3.71 -3.43
C ASN A 189 7.34 -4.32 -4.21
N MET A 190 7.66 -5.12 -5.20
CA MET A 190 6.72 -5.87 -6.03
C MET A 190 7.03 -7.36 -5.88
N SER A 191 6.00 -8.20 -5.84
CA SER A 191 6.18 -9.63 -5.60
C SER A 191 5.18 -10.47 -6.37
N TRP A 192 5.64 -11.60 -6.91
CA TRP A 192 4.81 -12.56 -7.61
C TRP A 192 5.14 -13.98 -7.19
N GLN A 193 4.15 -14.86 -7.27
CA GLN A 193 4.32 -16.29 -7.06
C GLN A 193 4.21 -16.98 -8.42
N LEU A 194 5.32 -17.51 -8.93
CA LEU A 194 5.30 -18.25 -10.19
C LEU A 194 4.77 -19.66 -9.97
N ALA A 195 4.09 -20.19 -10.97
CA ALA A 195 3.71 -21.60 -11.06
C ALA A 195 4.39 -22.22 -12.27
N VAL A 196 5.26 -23.21 -12.01
CA VAL A 196 6.05 -23.91 -13.04
C VAL A 196 5.40 -25.25 -13.30
N ASN A 197 5.05 -25.56 -14.55
CA ASN A 197 4.43 -26.83 -14.88
C ASN A 197 5.43 -27.99 -14.85
N GLU A 198 5.07 -29.09 -14.17
CA GLU A 198 5.89 -30.31 -14.04
C GLU A 198 6.24 -30.99 -15.37
N ILE A 199 5.55 -30.64 -16.47
CA ILE A 199 5.87 -31.12 -17.83
C ILE A 199 7.17 -30.51 -18.36
N ILE A 200 7.63 -29.39 -17.82
CA ILE A 200 8.89 -28.75 -18.25
C ILE A 200 10.07 -29.68 -17.88
N PRO A 201 10.93 -30.08 -18.84
CA PRO A 201 12.06 -30.96 -18.56
C PRO A 201 13.05 -30.39 -17.54
N ASN A 202 13.65 -31.27 -16.73
CA ASN A 202 14.78 -30.91 -15.89
C ASN A 202 15.93 -30.33 -16.72
N GLY A 203 16.52 -29.24 -16.22
CA GLY A 203 17.60 -28.56 -16.92
C GLY A 203 17.14 -27.53 -17.96
N THR A 204 15.83 -27.36 -18.18
CA THR A 204 15.33 -26.26 -19.02
C THR A 204 15.63 -24.91 -18.35
N LEU A 205 16.24 -24.00 -19.10
CA LEU A 205 16.45 -22.61 -18.71
C LEU A 205 15.20 -21.81 -19.03
N ILE A 206 14.75 -21.01 -18.07
CA ILE A 206 13.60 -20.11 -18.18
C ILE A 206 14.10 -18.69 -17.96
N ASN A 207 13.75 -17.78 -18.86
CA ASN A 207 14.11 -16.37 -18.78
C ASN A 207 12.90 -15.52 -18.36
N LEU A 208 13.10 -14.70 -17.33
CA LEU A 208 12.18 -13.68 -16.87
C LEU A 208 12.71 -12.32 -17.28
N LEU A 209 11.84 -11.45 -17.81
CA LEU A 209 12.17 -10.10 -18.25
C LEU A 209 11.22 -9.11 -17.57
N PHE A 210 11.79 -8.10 -16.93
CA PHE A 210 11.08 -7.01 -16.26
C PHE A 210 11.54 -5.69 -16.83
N ASN A 211 10.63 -4.93 -17.43
CA ASN A 211 10.91 -3.59 -17.94
C ASN A 211 10.21 -2.56 -17.07
N ALA A 212 10.96 -1.58 -16.56
CA ALA A 212 10.35 -0.38 -16.03
C ALA A 212 9.55 0.30 -17.14
N ILE A 213 8.39 0.87 -16.80
CA ILE A 213 7.54 1.57 -17.76
C ILE A 213 6.83 2.72 -17.06
N ILE A 214 6.60 3.80 -17.79
CA ILE A 214 5.67 4.86 -17.41
C ILE A 214 4.57 4.86 -18.46
N LEU A 215 3.34 5.06 -18.00
CA LEU A 215 2.17 5.05 -18.86
C LEU A 215 2.22 6.20 -19.85
N ASN A 216 1.94 5.91 -21.13
CA ASN A 216 2.05 6.86 -22.24
C ASN A 216 3.45 7.48 -22.38
N CYS A 217 4.49 6.66 -22.18
CA CYS A 217 5.84 6.99 -22.58
C CYS A 217 6.08 6.64 -24.06
N GLY A 218 6.86 7.44 -24.79
CA GLY A 218 7.25 7.10 -26.16
C GLY A 218 7.80 8.27 -27.00
N PRO A 219 8.15 8.01 -28.28
CA PRO A 219 8.93 8.93 -29.10
C PRO A 219 8.12 9.97 -29.91
N GLU A 220 6.80 9.82 -30.11
CA GLU A 220 5.98 10.76 -30.90
C GLU A 220 4.60 10.99 -30.27
N GLY A 221 4.30 12.22 -29.83
CA GLY A 221 3.00 12.58 -29.24
C GLY A 221 2.77 12.07 -27.81
N ASP A 222 3.63 11.21 -27.31
CA ASP A 222 3.61 10.66 -25.96
C ASP A 222 4.11 11.67 -24.93
N TRP A 223 3.64 11.59 -23.67
CA TRP A 223 3.79 12.65 -22.66
C TRP A 223 4.98 12.51 -21.71
N HIS A 224 5.58 11.32 -21.64
CA HIS A 224 6.77 11.01 -20.85
C HIS A 224 7.89 10.44 -21.73
N ASP A 225 9.15 10.62 -21.33
CA ASP A 225 10.22 9.78 -21.85
C ASP A 225 9.96 8.33 -21.40
N CYS A 226 10.44 7.32 -22.13
CA CYS A 226 10.37 5.95 -21.62
C CYS A 226 11.55 5.65 -20.69
N PRO A 227 11.30 5.06 -19.51
CA PRO A 227 12.38 4.50 -18.71
C PRO A 227 13.10 3.42 -19.52
N THR A 228 14.40 3.32 -19.33
CA THR A 228 15.27 2.37 -20.04
C THR A 228 15.73 1.21 -19.16
N SER A 229 15.29 1.19 -17.90
CA SER A 229 15.68 0.17 -16.95
C SER A 229 14.98 -1.15 -17.25
N THR A 230 15.80 -2.18 -17.47
CA THR A 230 15.38 -3.55 -17.71
C THR A 230 16.16 -4.47 -16.79
N LEU A 231 15.49 -5.49 -16.26
CA LEU A 231 16.07 -6.55 -15.46
C LEU A 231 15.71 -7.91 -16.07
N GLU A 232 16.73 -8.73 -16.31
CA GLU A 232 16.58 -10.10 -16.78
C GLU A 232 17.06 -11.08 -15.70
N HIS A 233 16.33 -12.18 -15.51
CA HIS A 233 16.72 -13.26 -14.61
C HIS A 233 16.45 -14.61 -15.24
N THR A 234 17.46 -15.47 -15.24
CA THR A 234 17.34 -16.84 -15.75
C THR A 234 17.46 -17.84 -14.61
N PHE A 235 16.55 -18.81 -14.55
CA PHE A 235 16.62 -19.95 -13.63
C PHE A 235 16.48 -21.27 -14.37
N THR A 236 16.95 -22.35 -13.74
CA THR A 236 16.86 -23.71 -14.29
C THR A 236 15.75 -24.47 -13.58
N VAL A 237 14.87 -25.11 -14.33
CA VAL A 237 13.84 -25.99 -13.76
C VAL A 237 14.49 -27.28 -13.27
N ILE A 238 14.27 -27.60 -11.99
CA ILE A 238 14.75 -28.84 -11.37
C ILE A 238 13.59 -29.44 -10.58
N TRP A 239 13.10 -30.57 -11.07
CA TRP A 239 12.23 -31.48 -10.36
C TRP A 239 13.07 -32.51 -9.63
N PRO A 240 12.65 -32.94 -8.42
CA PRO A 240 13.24 -34.11 -7.79
C PRO A 240 13.06 -35.30 -8.74
N SER A 241 14.17 -35.80 -9.28
CA SER A 241 14.16 -37.00 -10.10
C SER A 241 13.77 -38.18 -9.21
N ASN A 242 12.65 -38.83 -9.49
CA ASN A 242 12.43 -40.20 -9.06
C ASN A 242 13.39 -41.11 -9.84
N GLU A 243 14.68 -41.09 -9.50
CA GLU A 243 15.64 -42.05 -10.03
C GLU A 243 15.38 -43.43 -9.41
N THR A 244 14.46 -44.19 -10.01
CA THR A 244 14.47 -45.65 -9.88
C THR A 244 15.36 -46.25 -10.96
N ASN A 245 16.69 -46.27 -10.75
CA ASN A 245 17.53 -47.43 -11.09
C ASN A 245 19.00 -47.25 -10.69
N THR A 246 19.40 -47.87 -9.58
CA THR A 246 20.47 -48.89 -9.52
C THR A 246 20.42 -49.56 -8.15
N THR A 247 20.08 -50.86 -8.15
CA THR A 247 20.30 -51.83 -7.07
C THR A 247 20.60 -51.28 -5.67
N ASN A 248 19.56 -50.95 -4.91
CA ASN A 248 19.48 -51.18 -3.47
C ASN A 248 18.00 -51.11 -3.08
N SER A 249 17.56 -52.10 -2.30
CA SER A 249 16.22 -52.20 -1.72
C SER A 249 15.72 -50.86 -1.16
N PRO A 250 14.39 -50.61 -1.15
CA PRO A 250 13.86 -49.46 -0.44
C PRO A 250 14.27 -49.58 1.03
N VAL A 251 15.06 -48.61 1.52
CA VAL A 251 15.17 -48.41 2.96
C VAL A 251 13.85 -47.80 3.37
N GLU A 252 12.92 -48.68 3.76
CA GLU A 252 11.82 -48.35 4.65
C GLU A 252 12.39 -47.54 5.84
N PRO A 253 11.73 -46.46 6.29
CA PRO A 253 12.22 -45.70 7.45
C PRO A 253 12.51 -46.67 8.59
N GLN A 254 13.75 -46.69 9.08
CA GLN A 254 14.15 -47.62 10.12
C GLN A 254 13.26 -47.40 11.34
N GLN A 255 12.50 -48.43 11.71
CA GLN A 255 11.70 -48.41 12.92
C GLN A 255 12.64 -48.23 14.11
N ILE A 256 12.51 -47.10 14.81
CA ILE A 256 13.24 -46.82 16.04
C ILE A 256 12.46 -47.50 17.15
N LEU A 257 13.00 -48.61 17.65
CA LEU A 257 12.42 -49.42 18.71
C LEU A 257 12.67 -48.76 20.08
N GLY A 258 11.61 -48.47 20.82
CA GLY A 258 11.68 -47.91 22.16
C GLY A 258 10.29 -47.64 22.74
N CYS A 259 10.19 -47.29 24.01
CA CYS A 259 8.89 -47.06 24.64
C CYS A 259 8.18 -45.83 24.03
N THR A 260 7.04 -46.05 23.37
CA THR A 260 6.24 -44.98 22.73
C THR A 260 5.16 -44.40 23.65
N ASP A 261 4.96 -44.99 24.84
CA ASP A 261 3.99 -44.53 25.83
C ASP A 261 4.55 -43.37 26.67
N ASN A 262 3.95 -42.19 26.51
CA ASN A 262 4.36 -40.96 27.22
C ASN A 262 4.13 -41.00 28.75
N SER A 263 3.43 -42.03 29.25
CA SER A 263 3.20 -42.25 30.69
C SER A 263 4.24 -43.17 31.35
N ALA A 264 5.13 -43.79 30.57
CA ALA A 264 6.22 -44.62 31.08
C ALA A 264 7.45 -43.78 31.50
N LEU A 265 8.20 -44.27 32.49
CA LEU A 265 9.42 -43.63 33.01
C LEU A 265 10.57 -43.58 31.99
N ASN A 266 10.53 -44.43 30.97
CA ASN A 266 11.56 -44.55 29.93
C ASN A 266 11.01 -44.26 28.53
N TYR A 267 10.00 -43.39 28.42
CA TYR A 267 9.48 -42.88 27.15
C TYR A 267 10.59 -42.30 26.26
N GLN A 268 10.60 -42.70 24.99
CA GLN A 268 11.52 -42.21 23.95
C GLN A 268 10.72 -41.51 22.85
N ASN A 269 10.94 -40.20 22.65
CA ASN A 269 10.18 -39.40 21.68
C ASN A 269 10.48 -39.78 20.23
N ASP A 270 11.70 -40.25 19.96
CA ASP A 270 12.15 -40.71 18.66
C ASP A 270 11.73 -42.15 18.34
N ALA A 271 11.19 -42.91 19.31
CA ALA A 271 10.69 -44.25 19.05
C ALA A 271 9.46 -44.22 18.12
N THR A 272 9.55 -44.94 17.00
CA THR A 272 8.45 -45.07 16.03
C THR A 272 7.66 -46.37 16.22
N GLU A 273 8.16 -47.31 17.02
CA GLU A 273 7.50 -48.57 17.35
C GLU A 273 7.85 -49.00 18.78
N ASP A 274 6.83 -49.47 19.53
CA ASP A 274 7.00 -49.92 20.91
C ASP A 274 7.71 -51.28 20.97
N ASP A 275 8.84 -51.33 21.67
CA ASP A 275 9.64 -52.54 21.86
C ASP A 275 9.24 -53.33 23.13
N GLY A 276 8.21 -52.86 23.85
CA GLY A 276 7.72 -53.46 25.09
C GLY A 276 8.63 -53.21 26.29
N SER A 277 9.58 -52.28 26.19
CA SER A 277 10.49 -51.93 27.29
C SER A 277 9.88 -50.94 28.30
N CYS A 278 8.65 -50.46 28.08
CA CYS A 278 8.01 -49.46 28.94
C CYS A 278 7.98 -49.86 30.42
N SER A 279 8.61 -49.05 31.26
CA SER A 279 8.68 -49.19 32.71
C SER A 279 7.78 -48.15 33.35
N TYR A 280 6.81 -48.61 34.12
CA TYR A 280 5.87 -47.73 34.81
C TYR A 280 6.26 -47.58 36.29
N PRO A 281 5.91 -46.45 36.93
CA PRO A 281 6.06 -46.34 38.38
C PRO A 281 5.23 -47.44 39.05
N ILE A 282 5.85 -48.19 39.94
CA ILE A 282 5.14 -49.14 40.79
C ILE A 282 4.38 -48.30 41.81
N ASP A 283 3.05 -48.24 41.69
CA ASP A 283 2.22 -47.79 42.79
C ASP A 283 2.50 -48.72 43.96
N ASN A 284 3.20 -48.21 44.97
CA ASN A 284 3.37 -48.85 46.26
C ASN A 284 2.00 -48.90 46.95
N GLN A 285 1.15 -49.82 46.52
CA GLN A 285 0.05 -50.32 47.32
C GLN A 285 0.66 -51.28 48.34
N ASP A 286 0.77 -50.79 49.56
CA ASP A 286 0.69 -51.51 50.83
C ASP A 286 1.32 -52.92 50.91
N ASN A 287 2.49 -53.00 51.53
CA ASN A 287 2.88 -54.20 52.27
C ASN A 287 2.76 -53.93 53.77
N ASN A 288 1.57 -54.13 54.32
CA ASN A 288 1.41 -54.43 55.74
C ASN A 288 1.60 -55.93 55.95
N THR A 289 2.81 -56.32 56.36
CA THR A 289 2.98 -57.40 57.34
C THR A 289 4.06 -57.03 58.34
N ASP A 290 3.57 -56.77 59.54
CA ASP A 290 4.24 -56.80 60.85
C ASP A 290 5.46 -57.74 60.93
N SER A 291 6.61 -57.17 61.30
CA SER A 291 7.46 -57.70 62.37
C SER A 291 8.60 -56.73 62.67
N GLN A 292 8.42 -56.03 63.79
CA GLN A 292 9.40 -55.66 64.81
C GLN A 292 10.90 -55.70 64.46
N VAL A 293 11.63 -54.63 64.81
CA VAL A 293 12.57 -54.58 65.95
C VAL A 293 13.54 -53.39 65.80
N ASN A 294 13.34 -52.44 66.71
CA ASN A 294 14.31 -51.69 67.50
C ASN A 294 15.52 -50.96 66.87
N ASN A 295 15.54 -49.67 67.23
CA ASN A 295 16.57 -48.97 68.01
C ASN A 295 17.50 -47.97 67.29
N SER A 296 17.18 -46.70 67.58
CA SER A 296 18.03 -45.74 68.28
C SER A 296 19.21 -45.07 67.57
N ASN A 297 19.07 -43.73 67.48
CA ASN A 297 20.01 -42.68 67.91
C ASN A 297 21.28 -42.45 67.08
N ASN A 298 21.36 -41.31 66.37
CA ASN A 298 21.99 -40.07 66.89
C ASN A 298 22.08 -38.98 65.81
N ASP A 299 21.32 -37.91 66.03
CA ASP A 299 21.75 -36.51 66.18
C ASP A 299 23.09 -36.03 65.55
N SER A 300 22.99 -35.04 64.65
CA SER A 300 23.85 -33.83 64.64
C SER A 300 23.37 -32.77 63.63
N VAL A 301 22.42 -31.93 64.07
CA VAL A 301 22.46 -30.44 64.10
C VAL A 301 23.09 -29.63 62.94
N ILE A 302 22.18 -28.96 62.20
CA ILE A 302 22.07 -27.51 61.85
C ILE A 302 23.12 -26.83 60.93
N GLN A 303 22.61 -26.20 59.85
CA GLN A 303 22.51 -24.73 59.57
C GLN A 303 21.64 -24.59 58.30
N ASP A 304 20.32 -24.38 58.39
CA ASP A 304 19.59 -23.11 58.51
C ASP A 304 19.79 -22.13 57.32
N ASN A 305 18.84 -22.12 56.38
CA ASN A 305 17.96 -20.97 56.17
C ASN A 305 16.72 -21.32 55.29
N THR A 306 15.54 -21.29 55.93
CA THR A 306 14.23 -20.88 55.39
C THR A 306 13.76 -21.53 54.08
N ASN A 307 12.94 -22.59 54.05
CA ASN A 307 11.50 -22.63 54.38
C ASN A 307 10.75 -21.35 53.95
N THR A 308 9.65 -21.35 53.19
CA THR A 308 8.71 -22.44 52.91
C THR A 308 7.63 -21.93 51.95
N THR A 309 7.25 -22.81 51.01
CA THR A 309 5.88 -23.09 50.53
C THR A 309 4.98 -21.97 50.02
N GLN A 310 4.55 -22.12 48.76
CA GLN A 310 3.11 -22.24 48.49
C GLN A 310 2.84 -23.39 47.48
N PRO A 311 1.77 -24.18 47.71
CA PRO A 311 1.19 -25.12 46.76
C PRO A 311 0.03 -24.48 45.99
N SER A 312 -0.24 -24.91 44.75
CA SER A 312 -1.59 -25.24 44.25
C SER A 312 -1.60 -25.46 42.75
N ASN A 313 -2.21 -26.58 42.32
CA ASN A 313 -2.69 -26.85 40.97
C ASN A 313 -3.22 -25.62 40.25
N GLN A 314 -2.68 -25.32 39.06
CA GLN A 314 -3.46 -24.70 38.01
C GLN A 314 -2.92 -25.15 36.65
N THR A 315 -3.80 -25.73 35.85
CA THR A 315 -3.59 -26.03 34.44
C THR A 315 -3.25 -24.73 33.72
N ASP A 316 -2.00 -24.56 33.29
CA ASP A 316 -1.58 -23.42 32.47
C ASP A 316 -2.28 -23.50 31.11
N LEU A 317 -3.39 -22.78 30.97
CA LEU A 317 -3.93 -22.40 29.67
C LEU A 317 -2.90 -21.47 29.01
N LEU A 318 -2.24 -21.95 27.95
CA LEU A 318 -1.42 -21.12 27.08
C LEU A 318 -2.27 -19.99 26.49
N VAL A 319 -1.99 -18.76 26.90
CA VAL A 319 -2.62 -17.52 26.42
C VAL A 319 -1.61 -16.69 25.61
N LYS A 320 -2.11 -15.90 24.65
CA LYS A 320 -1.36 -14.94 23.86
C LYS A 320 -1.94 -13.54 24.02
N ASP A 321 -1.08 -12.53 23.94
CA ASP A 321 -1.48 -11.12 24.01
C ASP A 321 -1.82 -10.60 22.60
N CYS A 322 -3.04 -10.11 22.44
CA CYS A 322 -3.51 -9.48 21.20
C CYS A 322 -3.50 -7.95 21.35
N PRO A 323 -2.92 -7.21 20.39
CA PRO A 323 -2.89 -5.76 20.43
C PRO A 323 -4.27 -5.15 20.19
N MET A 324 -4.59 -4.11 20.97
CA MET A 324 -5.79 -3.29 20.84
C MET A 324 -5.41 -1.84 20.52
N CYS A 325 -6.42 -0.97 20.39
CA CYS A 325 -6.20 0.45 20.12
C CYS A 325 -5.42 1.11 21.27
N CYS A 326 -4.64 2.15 20.94
CA CYS A 326 -3.91 2.97 21.92
C CYS A 326 -2.90 2.21 22.81
N GLY A 327 -2.36 1.09 22.32
CA GLY A 327 -1.29 0.34 22.99
C GLY A 327 -1.77 -0.60 24.10
N GLU A 328 -3.09 -0.76 24.26
CA GLU A 328 -3.66 -1.76 25.16
C GLU A 328 -3.53 -3.17 24.56
N THR A 329 -3.50 -4.20 25.41
CA THR A 329 -3.48 -5.61 24.99
C THR A 329 -4.52 -6.42 25.76
N ILE A 330 -5.05 -7.46 25.12
CA ILE A 330 -5.95 -8.44 25.75
C ILE A 330 -5.38 -9.85 25.62
N GLN A 331 -5.50 -10.66 26.68
CA GLN A 331 -5.04 -12.06 26.66
C GLN A 331 -6.16 -12.99 26.19
N ILE A 332 -5.87 -13.80 25.18
CA ILE A 332 -6.80 -14.84 24.68
C ILE A 332 -6.11 -16.20 24.59
N PRO A 333 -6.84 -17.33 24.60
CA PRO A 333 -6.24 -18.65 24.41
C PRO A 333 -5.45 -18.75 23.10
N ILE A 334 -4.34 -19.50 23.11
CA ILE A 334 -3.39 -19.53 21.99
C ILE A 334 -4.02 -19.98 20.65
N ASN A 335 -5.05 -20.82 20.71
CA ASN A 335 -5.77 -21.37 19.55
C ASN A 335 -6.87 -20.44 18.99
N ASP A 336 -7.22 -19.34 19.65
CA ASP A 336 -8.28 -18.42 19.19
C ASP A 336 -7.69 -17.25 18.39
N PHE A 337 -8.43 -16.72 17.41
CA PHE A 337 -7.96 -15.59 16.60
C PHE A 337 -8.08 -14.25 17.35
N CYS A 338 -7.10 -13.35 17.19
CA CYS A 338 -7.16 -12.01 17.76
C CYS A 338 -8.30 -11.20 17.11
N PRO A 339 -9.17 -10.52 17.90
CA PRO A 339 -10.15 -9.62 17.34
C PRO A 339 -9.47 -8.38 16.73
N VAL A 340 -9.96 -7.92 15.58
CA VAL A 340 -9.47 -6.69 14.93
C VAL A 340 -10.31 -5.51 15.42
N PRO A 341 -9.75 -4.56 16.18
CA PRO A 341 -10.51 -3.43 16.68
C PRO A 341 -10.62 -2.29 15.66
N ASP A 342 -11.75 -1.59 15.65
CA ASP A 342 -11.96 -0.37 14.89
C ASP A 342 -11.51 0.84 15.73
N CYS A 343 -10.35 1.43 15.39
CA CYS A 343 -9.67 2.42 16.22
C CYS A 343 -9.91 3.87 15.77
N GLN A 344 -10.26 4.74 16.72
CA GLN A 344 -10.26 6.20 16.56
C GLN A 344 -8.89 6.79 17.00
N PRO A 345 -8.41 7.94 16.47
CA PRO A 345 -7.13 8.54 16.88
C PRO A 345 -7.05 8.80 18.39
N CYS A 346 -6.00 8.24 19.01
CA CYS A 346 -5.71 8.37 20.44
C CYS A 346 -5.35 9.84 20.75
N GLY A 347 -6.26 10.57 21.40
CA GLY A 347 -6.00 11.95 21.79
C GLY A 347 -4.98 12.04 22.92
N GLU A 348 -4.00 12.92 22.79
CA GLU A 348 -3.13 13.30 23.91
C GLU A 348 -3.94 14.07 24.95
N GLN A 349 -4.35 13.40 26.04
CA GLN A 349 -4.76 14.08 27.26
C GLN A 349 -3.52 14.38 28.11
N SER A 350 -3.07 15.62 28.06
CA SER A 350 -2.25 16.20 29.12
C SER A 350 -3.15 16.72 30.25
N VAL A 351 -2.73 16.43 31.47
CA VAL A 351 -3.41 16.65 32.74
C VAL A 351 -3.69 18.14 32.99
N ASP A 352 -4.90 18.44 33.47
CA ASP A 352 -5.44 19.75 33.80
C ASP A 352 -4.51 20.65 34.65
N ALA A 353 -4.43 21.93 34.25
CA ALA A 353 -4.37 23.04 35.18
C ALA A 353 -5.36 24.13 34.75
N LYS A 354 -6.52 24.18 35.42
CA LYS A 354 -7.42 25.33 35.43
C LYS A 354 -6.65 26.60 35.80
N SER A 355 -6.62 27.58 34.90
CA SER A 355 -6.40 28.98 35.24
C SER A 355 -7.38 29.86 34.47
N THR A 356 -8.37 30.35 35.20
CA THR A 356 -9.38 31.30 34.76
C THR A 356 -8.77 32.72 34.77
N ALA A 357 -8.27 33.20 33.63
CA ALA A 357 -8.09 34.63 33.33
C ALA A 357 -7.53 34.78 31.91
N GLY A 358 -8.37 35.15 30.93
CA GLY A 358 -7.86 35.31 29.56
C GLY A 358 -8.84 35.68 28.45
N GLU A 359 -10.13 35.87 28.72
CA GLU A 359 -11.06 36.47 27.76
C GLU A 359 -11.53 37.83 28.29
N PHE A 360 -10.85 38.95 27.96
CA PHE A 360 -11.49 40.28 28.14
C PHE A 360 -10.90 41.47 27.35
N VAL A 361 -10.17 41.29 26.23
CA VAL A 361 -9.61 42.47 25.49
C VAL A 361 -9.92 42.55 23.99
N ARG A 362 -10.54 41.56 23.34
CA ARG A 362 -10.78 41.67 21.88
C ARG A 362 -12.17 42.16 21.44
N SER A 363 -13.15 42.26 22.34
CA SER A 363 -14.52 42.69 21.98
C SER A 363 -14.77 44.21 22.06
N ALA A 364 -13.88 44.99 22.69
CA ALA A 364 -14.08 46.44 22.82
C ALA A 364 -13.69 47.23 21.55
N LEU A 365 -12.69 46.76 20.79
CA LEU A 365 -12.25 47.42 19.56
C LEU A 365 -13.27 47.26 18.41
N ALA A 366 -13.93 46.10 18.31
CA ALA A 366 -14.91 45.83 17.26
C ALA A 366 -16.16 46.70 17.39
N VAL A 367 -16.63 46.96 18.62
CA VAL A 367 -17.81 47.81 18.87
C VAL A 367 -17.52 49.28 18.58
N ALA A 368 -16.32 49.78 18.91
CA ALA A 368 -15.94 51.17 18.64
C ALA A 368 -15.84 51.47 17.12
N VAL A 369 -15.30 50.53 16.33
CA VAL A 369 -15.21 50.65 14.87
C VAL A 369 -16.59 50.62 14.22
N PHE A 370 -17.49 49.76 14.72
CA PHE A 370 -18.84 49.65 14.18
C PHE A 370 -19.70 50.91 14.45
N VAL A 371 -19.58 51.50 15.65
CA VAL A 371 -20.28 52.76 15.99
C VAL A 371 -19.71 53.96 15.21
N GLY A 372 -18.39 53.98 14.95
CA GLY A 372 -17.76 55.01 14.13
C GLY A 372 -18.20 54.99 12.67
N LEU A 373 -18.35 53.81 12.07
CA LEU A 373 -18.82 53.64 10.70
C LEU A 373 -20.29 54.03 10.53
N ILE A 374 -21.13 53.73 11.52
CA ILE A 374 -22.55 54.13 11.52
C ILE A 374 -22.68 55.66 11.60
N MET A 375 -21.90 56.33 12.44
CA MET A 375 -21.91 57.80 12.54
C MET A 375 -21.45 58.48 11.23
N LEU A 376 -20.42 57.95 10.57
CA LEU A 376 -19.95 58.45 9.27
C LEU A 376 -21.01 58.27 8.16
N PHE A 377 -21.79 57.19 8.20
CA PHE A 377 -22.86 56.93 7.24
C PHE A 377 -24.07 57.88 7.41
N PHE A 378 -24.32 58.37 8.64
CA PHE A 378 -25.38 59.35 8.90
C PHE A 378 -24.97 60.80 8.61
N VAL A 379 -23.68 61.14 8.70
CA VAL A 379 -23.17 62.48 8.38
C VAL A 379 -23.07 62.71 6.87
N SER A 380 -22.81 61.68 6.06
CA SER A 380 -22.74 61.78 4.60
C SER A 380 -24.10 61.92 3.90
N ARG A 381 -25.22 61.64 4.59
CA ARG A 381 -26.58 61.80 4.07
C ARG A 381 -27.24 63.15 4.37
N LYS A 382 -26.55 64.07 5.05
CA LYS A 382 -27.11 65.37 5.48
C LYS A 382 -26.40 66.60 4.89
N LYS A 383 -25.73 66.47 3.74
CA LYS A 383 -25.28 67.60 2.94
C LYS A 383 -25.85 67.54 1.53
#